data_AF-A0A0F9WSM8-F1
#
_entry.id   AF-A0A0F9WSM8-F1
#
_cell.length_a   1.000
_cell.length_b   1.000
_cell.length_c   1.000
_cell.angle_alpha   90.00
_cell.angle_beta   90.00
_cell.angle_gamma   90.00
#
_symmetry.space_group_name_H-M   'P 1'
#
loop_
_entity.id
_entity.type
_entity.pdbx_description
1 polymer ?
#
loop_
_entity_poly.entity_id
_entity_poly.type
_entity_poly.pdbx_seq_one_letter_code
_entity_poly.pdbx_strand_id
1 'polypeptide(L)'
;MNTQQTAYPKLYIGIDIHKGSWKVHCATDLFAGKSFSMSPDPKQLHSYVSKHFKEYEVTVAYEAGCCGYHAHRCFESYGWRSLVVNPADIYRKGKEKHTKTDKIDAQLIARELKDNRLQSIIAPDRKREELRSLFRRRNDLVKDFRRVKSYIKMQLLYFGIREPEEFDNDHWSHKYRNWLDDIMFEYPTAKATLESRMRFFRFVDQELRDVSTQLRRYCKVNYKKDYLLLRSIPGIGGIVACGILCELGDLRRFNNIKHLAGYVGLAPSMYQSGNSQRTMGMTLDLQQKSGHLVKSHAAIF
;
A
#
# COMPACT_ATOMS: atom_id res chain seq x y z
N MET A 1 -30.77 17.30 -43.35
CA MET A 1 -30.97 16.45 -42.15
C MET A 1 -29.71 16.52 -41.32
N ASN A 2 -29.74 17.20 -40.16
CA ASN A 2 -28.59 17.22 -39.25
C ASN A 2 -28.60 15.90 -38.47
N THR A 3 -27.69 14.99 -38.80
CA THR A 3 -27.47 13.76 -38.05
C THR A 3 -26.97 14.14 -36.66
N GLN A 4 -27.84 14.03 -35.64
CA GLN A 4 -27.42 14.21 -34.26
C GLN A 4 -26.60 12.99 -33.85
N GLN A 5 -25.40 13.24 -33.33
CA GLN A 5 -24.51 12.19 -32.82
C GLN A 5 -25.14 11.62 -31.54
N THR A 6 -25.69 10.41 -31.61
CA THR A 6 -26.41 9.75 -30.50
C THR A 6 -25.48 8.95 -29.57
N ALA A 7 -24.24 8.68 -29.97
CA ALA A 7 -23.24 8.01 -29.15
C ALA A 7 -21.81 8.41 -29.55
N TYR A 8 -20.96 8.65 -28.56
CA TYR A 8 -19.53 8.84 -28.75
C TYR A 8 -18.80 7.49 -28.77
N PRO A 9 -17.79 7.31 -29.64
CA PRO A 9 -16.99 6.10 -29.64
C PRO A 9 -16.21 5.97 -28.33
N LYS A 10 -16.02 4.74 -27.84
CA LYS A 10 -15.43 4.49 -26.51
C LYS A 10 -14.03 3.90 -26.60
N LEU A 11 -13.12 4.43 -25.79
CA LEU A 11 -11.74 3.96 -25.66
C LEU A 11 -11.50 3.44 -24.24
N TYR A 12 -11.06 2.19 -24.15
CA TYR A 12 -10.70 1.51 -22.91
C TYR A 12 -9.19 1.29 -22.87
N ILE A 13 -8.54 1.84 -21.86
CA ILE A 13 -7.09 1.80 -21.71
C ILE A 13 -6.74 1.02 -20.45
N GLY A 14 -6.01 -0.08 -20.61
CA GLY A 14 -5.38 -0.80 -19.51
C GLY A 14 -3.90 -0.45 -19.44
N ILE A 15 -3.41 -0.16 -18.23
CA ILE A 15 -2.01 0.21 -18.01
C ILE A 15 -1.41 -0.67 -16.92
N ASP A 16 -0.28 -1.30 -17.24
CA ASP A 16 0.64 -1.80 -16.23
C ASP A 16 1.70 -0.71 -15.94
N ILE A 17 1.61 -0.13 -14.75
CA ILE A 17 2.45 1.00 -14.32
C ILE A 17 3.72 0.47 -13.64
N HIS A 18 4.87 0.77 -14.26
CA HIS A 18 6.18 0.51 -13.70
C HIS A 18 7.07 1.76 -13.73
N LYS A 19 8.07 1.83 -12.83
CA LYS A 19 8.93 3.01 -12.64
C LYS A 19 9.75 3.42 -13.87
N GLY A 20 10.05 2.48 -14.76
CA GLY A 20 10.92 2.70 -15.92
C GLY A 20 10.19 2.76 -17.26
N SER A 21 9.03 2.13 -17.38
CA SER A 21 8.24 2.09 -18.61
C SER A 21 6.83 1.61 -18.27
N TRP A 22 5.82 2.13 -18.98
CA TRP A 22 4.45 1.62 -18.90
C TRP A 22 4.16 0.70 -20.06
N LYS A 23 3.43 -0.39 -19.80
CA LYS A 23 2.76 -1.14 -20.85
C LYS A 23 1.33 -0.66 -20.92
N VAL A 24 0.94 -0.20 -22.11
CA VAL A 24 -0.39 0.34 -22.37
C VAL A 24 -1.07 -0.52 -23.40
N HIS A 25 -2.34 -0.82 -23.15
CA HIS A 25 -3.22 -1.46 -24.09
C HIS A 25 -4.44 -0.58 -24.33
N CYS A 26 -4.65 -0.16 -25.58
CA CYS A 26 -5.79 0.66 -25.99
C CYS A 26 -6.75 -0.19 -26.83
N ALA A 27 -7.96 -0.43 -26.32
CA ALA A 27 -9.03 -1.15 -27.01
C ALA A 27 -10.25 -0.24 -27.21
N THR A 28 -10.96 -0.38 -28.32
CA THR A 28 -12.21 0.35 -28.56
C THR A 28 -13.41 -0.56 -28.31
N ASP A 29 -14.61 0.00 -28.40
CA ASP A 29 -15.86 -0.76 -28.50
C ASP A 29 -15.84 -1.79 -29.66
N LEU A 30 -15.32 -1.41 -30.83
CA LEU A 30 -15.33 -2.23 -32.04
C LEU A 30 -14.12 -3.17 -32.19
N PHE A 31 -12.95 -2.81 -31.65
CA PHE A 31 -11.71 -3.56 -31.88
C PHE A 31 -10.99 -3.92 -30.59
N ALA A 32 -10.34 -5.09 -30.60
CA ALA A 32 -9.53 -5.57 -29.47
C ALA A 32 -8.26 -4.73 -29.22
N GLY A 33 -7.93 -3.79 -30.10
CA GLY A 33 -6.92 -2.78 -29.79
C GLY A 33 -5.46 -3.17 -30.03
N LYS A 34 -4.54 -2.28 -29.62
CA LYS A 34 -3.08 -2.46 -29.75
C LYS A 34 -2.39 -2.24 -28.41
N SER A 35 -1.31 -3.00 -28.19
CA SER A 35 -0.44 -2.84 -27.02
C SER A 35 0.87 -2.19 -27.44
N PHE A 36 1.39 -1.28 -26.62
CA PHE A 36 2.69 -0.65 -26.84
C PHE A 36 3.36 -0.33 -25.50
N SER A 37 4.64 0.00 -25.56
CA SER A 37 5.41 0.46 -24.40
C SER A 37 5.67 1.94 -24.52
N MET A 38 5.70 2.64 -23.40
CA MET A 38 6.05 4.05 -23.37
C MET A 38 6.78 4.44 -22.10
N SER A 39 7.30 5.67 -22.08
CA SER A 39 7.85 6.29 -20.88
C SER A 39 6.76 6.44 -19.81
N PRO A 40 7.11 6.40 -18.52
CA PRO A 40 6.14 6.48 -17.43
C PRO A 40 5.65 7.92 -17.18
N ASP A 41 5.04 8.54 -18.19
CA ASP A 41 4.57 9.93 -18.20
C ASP A 41 3.11 10.02 -18.67
N PRO A 42 2.17 10.44 -17.78
CA PRO A 42 0.77 10.64 -18.16
C PRO A 42 0.57 11.59 -19.34
N LYS A 43 1.43 12.61 -19.50
CA LYS A 43 1.30 13.60 -20.59
C LYS A 43 1.56 12.98 -21.95
N GLN A 44 2.52 12.06 -22.03
CA GLN A 44 2.80 11.33 -23.28
C GLN A 44 1.59 10.49 -23.71
N LEU A 45 0.91 9.85 -22.74
CA LEU A 45 -0.28 9.06 -23.04
C LEU A 45 -1.44 9.97 -23.48
N HIS A 46 -1.62 11.10 -22.81
CA HIS A 46 -2.60 12.10 -23.22
C HIS A 46 -2.36 12.58 -24.66
N SER A 47 -1.13 12.99 -24.99
CA SER A 47 -0.78 13.41 -26.36
C SER A 47 -1.03 12.32 -27.41
N TYR A 48 -0.71 11.06 -27.09
CA TYR A 48 -1.01 9.93 -27.96
C TYR A 48 -2.52 9.77 -28.19
N VAL A 49 -3.32 9.80 -27.12
CA VAL A 49 -4.77 9.65 -27.19
C VAL A 49 -5.42 10.83 -27.90
N SER A 50 -5.03 12.07 -27.62
CA SER A 50 -5.55 13.26 -28.31
C SER A 50 -5.25 13.25 -29.82
N LYS A 51 -4.13 12.66 -30.24
CA LYS A 51 -3.75 12.54 -31.65
C LYS A 51 -4.53 11.46 -32.39
N HIS A 52 -4.76 10.31 -31.75
CA HIS A 52 -5.31 9.12 -32.41
C HIS A 52 -6.81 8.88 -32.13
N PHE A 53 -7.37 9.48 -31.08
CA PHE A 53 -8.71 9.22 -30.56
C PHE A 53 -9.42 10.52 -30.11
N LYS A 54 -9.34 11.58 -30.94
CA LYS A 54 -9.75 12.97 -30.61
C LYS A 54 -11.23 13.12 -30.20
N GLU A 55 -12.10 12.17 -30.53
CA GLU A 55 -13.55 12.21 -30.26
C GLU A 55 -14.05 11.05 -29.40
N TYR A 56 -13.13 10.32 -28.75
CA TYR A 56 -13.49 9.16 -27.95
C TYR A 56 -13.75 9.54 -26.49
N GLU A 57 -14.76 8.89 -25.90
CA GLU A 57 -14.90 8.84 -24.44
C GLU A 57 -13.85 7.90 -23.88
N VAL A 58 -12.93 8.41 -23.06
CA VAL A 58 -11.77 7.66 -22.58
C VAL A 58 -12.00 7.16 -21.16
N THR A 59 -11.91 5.85 -20.98
CA THR A 59 -11.82 5.20 -19.67
C THR A 59 -10.47 4.51 -19.55
N VAL A 60 -9.75 4.77 -18.45
CA VAL A 60 -8.43 4.21 -18.18
C VAL A 60 -8.39 3.51 -16.83
N ALA A 61 -7.70 2.37 -16.74
CA ALA A 61 -7.49 1.67 -15.49
C ALA A 61 -6.06 1.19 -15.32
N TYR A 62 -5.59 1.16 -14.07
CA TYR A 62 -4.31 0.58 -13.69
C TYR A 62 -4.34 0.00 -12.27
N GLU A 63 -3.45 -0.96 -12.01
CA GLU A 63 -3.33 -1.61 -10.69
C GLU A 63 -2.76 -0.66 -9.62
N ALA A 64 -3.40 -0.65 -8.45
CA ALA A 64 -2.88 0.02 -7.26
C ALA A 64 -1.50 -0.54 -6.90
N GLY A 65 -0.51 0.33 -6.79
CA GLY A 65 0.88 -0.09 -6.56
C GLY A 65 1.77 1.01 -6.00
N CYS A 66 3.08 0.79 -6.06
CA CYS A 66 4.08 1.71 -5.52
C CYS A 66 4.11 3.08 -6.22
N CYS A 67 3.59 3.18 -7.44
CA CYS A 67 3.53 4.44 -8.21
C CYS A 67 2.38 5.38 -7.80
N GLY A 68 1.55 4.96 -6.84
CA GLY A 68 0.57 5.82 -6.18
C GLY A 68 -0.57 6.30 -7.10
N TYR A 69 -1.07 7.52 -6.81
CA TYR A 69 -2.28 8.08 -7.43
C TYR A 69 -2.00 9.30 -8.33
N HIS A 70 -0.73 9.57 -8.66
CA HIS A 70 -0.35 10.69 -9.52
C HIS A 70 -0.94 10.55 -10.92
N ALA A 71 -0.75 9.38 -11.56
CA ALA A 71 -1.27 9.11 -12.90
C ALA A 71 -2.80 9.22 -12.95
N HIS A 72 -3.49 8.62 -11.97
CA HIS A 72 -4.94 8.73 -11.82
C HIS A 72 -5.43 10.18 -11.87
N ARG A 73 -4.84 11.07 -11.05
CA ARG A 73 -5.23 12.49 -11.00
C ARG A 73 -4.91 13.24 -12.29
N CYS A 74 -3.80 12.92 -12.96
CA CYS A 74 -3.51 13.48 -14.27
C CYS A 74 -4.58 13.08 -15.28
N PHE A 75 -4.97 11.81 -15.33
CA PHE A 75 -6.01 11.35 -16.24
C PHE A 75 -7.37 11.99 -15.95
N GLU A 76 -7.77 12.10 -14.67
CA GLU A 76 -8.98 12.84 -14.30
C GLU A 76 -8.91 14.31 -14.74
N SER A 77 -7.75 14.97 -14.61
CA SER A 77 -7.57 16.36 -15.05
C SER A 77 -7.66 16.54 -16.57
N TYR A 78 -7.49 15.47 -17.34
CA TYR A 78 -7.70 15.45 -18.79
C TYR A 78 -9.15 15.17 -19.18
N GLY A 79 -10.05 15.03 -18.20
CA GLY A 79 -11.46 14.69 -18.41
C GLY A 79 -11.70 13.20 -18.66
N TRP A 80 -10.72 12.33 -18.41
CA TRP A 80 -10.89 10.88 -18.58
C TRP A 80 -11.49 10.25 -17.34
N ARG A 81 -12.27 9.19 -17.54
CA ARG A 81 -12.70 8.33 -16.43
C ARG A 81 -11.54 7.43 -16.02
N SER A 82 -10.94 7.69 -14.85
CA SER A 82 -9.80 6.92 -14.36
C SER A 82 -10.17 6.00 -13.20
N LEU A 83 -9.80 4.73 -13.30
CA LEU A 83 -9.99 3.74 -12.24
C LEU A 83 -8.62 3.27 -11.73
N VAL A 84 -8.50 3.20 -10.41
CA VAL A 84 -7.37 2.52 -9.75
C VAL A 84 -7.92 1.22 -9.20
N VAL A 85 -7.38 0.07 -9.62
CA VAL A 85 -7.98 -1.23 -9.27
C VAL A 85 -7.10 -1.99 -8.29
N ASN A 86 -7.72 -2.73 -7.38
CA ASN A 86 -6.98 -3.64 -6.52
C ASN A 86 -6.51 -4.84 -7.36
N PRO A 87 -5.21 -5.23 -7.33
CA PRO A 87 -4.73 -6.39 -8.07
C PRO A 87 -5.52 -7.69 -7.78
N ALA A 88 -6.08 -7.83 -6.58
CA ALA A 88 -6.89 -8.99 -6.21
C ALA A 88 -8.23 -9.09 -6.95
N ASP A 89 -8.78 -7.96 -7.41
CA ASP A 89 -10.08 -7.90 -8.09
C ASP A 89 -9.98 -8.25 -9.58
N ILE A 90 -8.76 -8.38 -10.12
CA ILE A 90 -8.53 -8.69 -11.52
C ILE A 90 -8.61 -10.21 -11.74
N TYR A 91 -9.72 -10.64 -12.32
CA TYR A 91 -9.97 -12.04 -12.61
C TYR A 91 -9.04 -12.59 -13.71
N ARG A 92 -8.17 -13.53 -13.36
CA ARG A 92 -7.23 -14.22 -14.28
C ARG A 92 -7.73 -15.64 -14.62
N LYS A 93 -7.85 -15.98 -15.92
CA LYS A 93 -8.32 -17.31 -16.37
C LYS A 93 -7.16 -18.29 -16.57
N GLY A 94 -7.28 -19.51 -16.02
CA GLY A 94 -6.49 -20.70 -16.42
C GLY A 94 -4.98 -20.45 -16.62
N LYS A 95 -4.50 -20.59 -17.87
CA LYS A 95 -3.09 -20.42 -18.27
C LYS A 95 -2.52 -19.02 -18.02
N GLU A 96 -3.35 -17.98 -17.94
CA GLU A 96 -2.93 -16.59 -17.62
C GLU A 96 -2.38 -16.47 -16.18
N LYS A 97 -2.67 -17.44 -15.30
CA LYS A 97 -2.05 -17.53 -13.97
C LYS A 97 -0.58 -17.94 -14.04
N HIS A 98 -0.18 -18.67 -15.09
CA HIS A 98 1.16 -19.24 -15.22
C HIS A 98 2.05 -18.44 -16.18
N THR A 99 1.46 -17.67 -17.11
CA THR A 99 2.20 -16.82 -18.06
C THR A 99 1.95 -15.34 -17.75
N LYS A 100 2.63 -14.82 -16.73
CA LYS A 100 2.54 -13.39 -16.35
C LYS A 100 3.52 -12.56 -17.18
N THR A 101 2.98 -11.65 -18.00
CA THR A 101 3.78 -10.62 -18.67
C THR A 101 3.07 -9.28 -18.54
N ASP A 102 3.83 -8.19 -18.43
CA ASP A 102 3.33 -6.82 -18.33
C ASP A 102 2.34 -6.47 -19.47
N LYS A 103 2.56 -7.04 -20.67
CA LYS A 103 1.66 -6.88 -21.82
C LYS A 103 0.30 -7.55 -21.59
N ILE A 104 0.29 -8.78 -21.08
CA ILE A 104 -0.93 -9.53 -20.79
C ILE A 104 -1.70 -8.85 -19.67
N ASP A 105 -1.00 -8.36 -18.64
CA ASP A 105 -1.64 -7.65 -17.51
C ASP A 105 -2.35 -6.37 -18.01
N ALA A 106 -1.71 -5.54 -18.85
CA ALA A 106 -2.35 -4.37 -19.45
C ALA A 106 -3.56 -4.72 -20.34
N GLN A 107 -3.46 -5.80 -21.13
CA GLN A 107 -4.58 -6.31 -21.96
C GLN A 107 -5.76 -6.77 -21.12
N LEU A 108 -5.48 -7.49 -20.03
CA LEU A 108 -6.49 -8.00 -19.11
C LEU A 108 -7.24 -6.84 -18.47
N ILE A 109 -6.53 -5.83 -17.96
CA ILE A 109 -7.14 -4.64 -17.37
C ILE A 109 -8.07 -3.95 -18.37
N ALA A 110 -7.62 -3.73 -19.61
CA ALA A 110 -8.45 -3.09 -20.63
C ALA A 110 -9.72 -3.90 -20.97
N ARG A 111 -9.61 -5.24 -21.01
CA ARG A 111 -10.75 -6.14 -21.25
C ARG A 111 -11.77 -6.08 -20.10
N GLU A 112 -11.31 -6.19 -18.86
CA GLU A 112 -12.18 -6.13 -17.69
C GLU A 112 -12.82 -4.74 -17.53
N LEU A 113 -12.12 -3.68 -17.95
CA LEU A 113 -12.64 -2.32 -18.01
C LEU A 113 -13.74 -2.17 -19.06
N LYS A 114 -13.51 -2.69 -20.28
CA LYS A 114 -14.49 -2.71 -21.38
C LYS A 114 -15.77 -3.44 -20.99
N ASP A 115 -15.63 -4.54 -20.26
CA ASP A 115 -16.76 -5.34 -19.81
C ASP A 115 -17.41 -4.79 -18.51
N ASN A 116 -16.97 -3.63 -18.02
CA ASN A 116 -17.46 -2.97 -16.81
C ASN A 116 -17.43 -3.87 -15.56
N ARG A 117 -16.42 -4.74 -15.46
CA ARG A 117 -16.22 -5.67 -14.32
C ARG A 117 -15.27 -5.14 -13.25
N LEU A 118 -14.58 -4.04 -13.52
CA LEU A 118 -13.64 -3.43 -12.57
C LEU A 118 -14.33 -2.41 -11.66
N GLN A 119 -14.01 -2.49 -10.36
CA GLN A 119 -14.35 -1.45 -9.39
C GLN A 119 -13.10 -0.66 -9.02
N SER A 120 -13.22 0.67 -8.98
CA SER A 120 -12.13 1.52 -8.55
C SER A 120 -12.04 1.54 -7.04
N ILE A 121 -10.81 1.46 -6.50
CA ILE A 121 -10.55 1.92 -5.15
C ILE A 121 -10.72 3.44 -5.10
N ILE A 122 -11.19 3.92 -3.95
CA ILE A 122 -11.28 5.36 -3.68
C ILE A 122 -9.87 5.87 -3.42
N ALA A 123 -9.34 6.67 -4.35
CA ALA A 123 -8.09 7.37 -4.15
C ALA A 123 -8.24 8.35 -2.96
N PRO A 124 -7.30 8.36 -2.00
CA PRO A 124 -7.33 9.37 -0.95
C PRO A 124 -7.18 10.76 -1.57
N ASP A 125 -7.77 11.78 -0.95
CA ASP A 125 -7.45 13.16 -1.28
C ASP A 125 -5.96 13.46 -0.99
N ARG A 126 -5.43 14.57 -1.53
CA ARG A 126 -4.01 14.91 -1.39
C ARG A 126 -3.59 15.08 0.07
N LYS A 127 -4.41 15.75 0.88
CA LYS A 127 -4.13 15.99 2.30
C LYS A 127 -3.99 14.66 3.05
N ARG A 128 -4.87 13.71 2.76
CA ARG A 128 -4.83 12.37 3.33
C ARG A 128 -3.67 11.53 2.78
N GLU A 129 -3.36 11.60 1.50
CA GLU A 129 -2.20 10.92 0.91
C GLU A 129 -0.89 11.37 1.56
N GLU A 130 -0.71 12.68 1.75
CA GLU A 130 0.43 13.25 2.44
C GLU A 130 0.47 12.83 3.92
N LEU A 131 -0.67 12.84 4.62
CA LEU A 131 -0.73 12.33 5.99
C LEU A 131 -0.38 10.83 6.08
N ARG A 132 -0.84 10.00 5.12
CA ARG A 132 -0.47 8.58 5.02
C ARG A 132 1.02 8.39 4.83
N SER A 133 1.70 9.28 4.11
CA SER A 133 3.16 9.21 3.96
C SER A 133 3.88 9.31 5.32
N LEU A 134 3.43 10.20 6.20
CA LEU A 134 3.97 10.36 7.55
C LEU A 134 3.67 9.13 8.42
N PHE A 135 2.47 8.55 8.31
CA PHE A 135 2.11 7.32 9.02
C PHE A 135 2.95 6.12 8.55
N ARG A 136 3.16 5.98 7.24
CA ARG A 136 4.03 4.94 6.66
C ARG A 136 5.47 5.09 7.12
N ARG A 137 6.00 6.33 7.16
CA ARG A 137 7.34 6.59 7.70
C ARG A 137 7.47 6.10 9.14
N ARG A 138 6.45 6.31 9.97
CA ARG A 138 6.42 5.75 11.33
C ARG A 138 6.49 4.22 11.32
N ASN A 139 5.74 3.55 10.45
CA ASN A 139 5.76 2.09 10.36
C ASN A 139 7.12 1.56 9.90
N ASP A 140 7.80 2.27 8.99
CA ASP A 140 9.17 1.95 8.58
C ASP A 140 10.15 2.10 9.76
N LEU A 141 10.03 3.19 10.54
CA LEU A 141 10.82 3.38 11.76
C LEU A 141 10.58 2.28 12.79
N VAL A 142 9.35 1.79 12.96
CA VAL A 142 9.07 0.64 13.84
C VAL A 142 9.80 -0.62 13.35
N LYS A 143 9.82 -0.86 12.04
CA LYS A 143 10.55 -2.01 11.45
C LYS A 143 12.06 -1.86 11.66
N ASP A 144 12.60 -0.68 11.42
CA ASP A 144 14.02 -0.37 11.63
C ASP A 144 14.40 -0.52 13.11
N PHE A 145 13.55 -0.05 14.03
CA PHE A 145 13.72 -0.15 15.47
C PHE A 145 13.79 -1.62 15.93
N ARG A 146 12.87 -2.46 15.44
CA ARG A 146 12.90 -3.91 15.72
C ARG A 146 14.15 -4.57 15.13
N ARG A 147 14.51 -4.20 13.91
CA ARG A 147 15.67 -4.77 13.19
C ARG A 147 16.96 -4.48 13.92
N VAL A 148 17.20 -3.22 14.33
CA VAL A 148 18.44 -2.85 15.03
C VAL A 148 18.55 -3.54 16.39
N LYS A 149 17.46 -3.63 17.16
CA LYS A 149 17.44 -4.39 18.42
C LYS A 149 17.82 -5.86 18.20
N SER A 150 17.24 -6.48 17.17
CA SER A 150 17.56 -7.86 16.82
C SER A 150 19.03 -8.04 16.44
N TYR A 151 19.61 -7.12 15.65
CA TYR A 151 21.03 -7.20 15.29
C TYR A 151 21.97 -6.99 16.48
N ILE A 152 21.62 -6.09 17.41
CA ILE A 152 22.39 -5.90 18.65
C ILE A 152 22.36 -7.19 19.46
N LYS A 153 21.18 -7.76 19.73
CA LYS A 153 21.05 -9.05 20.45
C LYS A 153 21.82 -10.18 19.76
N MET A 154 21.73 -10.28 18.44
CA MET A 154 22.48 -11.26 17.65
C MET A 154 23.99 -11.10 17.82
N GLN A 155 24.49 -9.86 17.95
CA GLN A 155 25.90 -9.62 18.25
C GLN A 155 26.31 -10.18 19.61
N LEU A 156 25.50 -9.91 20.63
CA LEU A 156 25.77 -10.36 21.99
C LEU A 156 25.85 -11.89 22.02
N LEU A 157 24.87 -12.56 21.39
CA LEU A 157 24.86 -14.01 21.23
C LEU A 157 26.09 -14.53 20.47
N TYR A 158 26.48 -13.86 19.39
CA TYR A 158 27.66 -14.26 18.59
C TYR A 158 28.95 -14.23 19.41
N PHE A 159 29.11 -13.28 20.33
CA PHE A 159 30.26 -13.18 21.23
C PHE A 159 30.04 -13.90 22.59
N GLY A 160 28.95 -14.66 22.75
CA GLY A 160 28.66 -15.38 23.99
C GLY A 160 28.31 -14.50 25.20
N ILE A 161 28.01 -13.22 24.97
CA ILE A 161 27.66 -12.26 26.02
C ILE A 161 26.21 -12.52 26.45
N ARG A 162 26.02 -12.95 27.69
CA ARG A 162 24.69 -13.17 28.26
C ARG A 162 24.09 -11.85 28.75
N GLU A 163 22.85 -11.60 28.36
CA GLU A 163 22.06 -10.49 28.88
C GLU A 163 21.69 -10.77 30.35
N PRO A 164 21.81 -9.78 31.27
CA PRO A 164 21.27 -9.90 32.62
C PRO A 164 19.77 -10.19 32.58
N GLU A 165 19.29 -11.11 33.43
CA GLU A 165 17.87 -11.51 33.46
C GLU A 165 16.91 -10.33 33.71
N GLU A 166 17.36 -9.33 34.48
CA GLU A 166 16.61 -8.09 34.72
C GLU A 166 16.30 -7.28 33.44
N PHE A 167 17.02 -7.55 32.36
CA PHE A 167 16.86 -6.89 31.06
C PHE A 167 16.25 -7.78 29.99
N ASP A 168 15.87 -9.02 30.32
CA ASP A 168 15.20 -9.92 29.38
C ASP A 168 13.71 -9.56 29.23
N ASN A 169 13.48 -8.35 28.71
CA ASN A 169 12.16 -7.85 28.38
C ASN A 169 12.21 -7.00 27.11
N ASP A 170 11.04 -6.76 26.53
CA ASP A 170 10.92 -5.99 25.30
C ASP A 170 11.29 -4.50 25.46
N HIS A 171 11.33 -4.00 26.69
CA HIS A 171 11.52 -2.58 26.98
C HIS A 171 12.99 -2.24 27.26
N TRP A 172 13.64 -1.57 26.29
CA TRP A 172 15.04 -1.13 26.45
C TRP A 172 15.12 0.16 27.27
N SER A 173 15.18 -0.02 28.58
CA SER A 173 15.34 1.05 29.58
C SER A 173 16.67 1.80 29.41
N HIS A 174 16.80 2.97 30.05
CA HIS A 174 18.08 3.68 30.09
C HIS A 174 19.19 2.83 30.73
N LYS A 175 18.87 2.05 31.77
CA LYS A 175 19.83 1.14 32.43
C LYS A 175 20.38 0.09 31.46
N TYR A 176 19.52 -0.52 30.66
CA TYR A 176 19.94 -1.50 29.65
C TYR A 176 20.79 -0.87 28.54
N ARG A 177 20.42 0.34 28.08
CA ARG A 177 21.20 1.06 27.06
C ARG A 177 22.60 1.40 27.55
N ASN A 178 22.72 1.88 28.79
CA ASN A 178 24.02 2.17 29.40
C ASN A 178 24.83 0.88 29.57
N TRP A 179 24.20 -0.21 30.02
CA TRP A 179 24.86 -1.51 30.09
C TRP A 179 25.43 -1.95 28.74
N LEU A 180 24.69 -1.77 27.64
CA LEU A 180 25.21 -2.05 26.28
C LEU A 180 26.42 -1.19 25.92
N ASP A 181 26.44 0.08 26.32
CA ASP A 181 27.55 1.00 26.05
C ASP A 181 28.81 0.62 26.85
N ASP A 182 28.62 0.05 28.04
CA ASP A 182 29.68 -0.37 28.96
C ASP A 182 30.26 -1.75 28.64
N ILE A 183 29.71 -2.47 27.65
CA ILE A 183 30.23 -3.78 27.25
C ILE A 183 31.67 -3.65 26.77
N MET A 184 32.54 -4.43 27.41
CA MET A 184 33.94 -4.57 27.04
C MET A 184 34.12 -5.78 26.12
N PHE A 185 34.69 -5.53 24.95
CA PHE A 185 35.12 -6.56 24.02
C PHE A 185 36.65 -6.68 24.09
N GLU A 186 37.16 -7.88 23.81
CA GLU A 186 38.61 -8.15 23.76
C GLU A 186 39.31 -7.29 22.70
N TYR A 187 38.64 -7.06 21.55
CA TYR A 187 39.16 -6.27 20.44
C TYR A 187 38.24 -5.08 20.10
N PRO A 188 38.79 -3.95 19.63
CA PRO A 188 38.04 -2.71 19.40
C PRO A 188 37.03 -2.80 18.25
N THR A 189 37.19 -3.71 17.30
CA THR A 189 36.32 -3.83 16.11
C THR A 189 34.90 -4.28 16.45
N ALA A 190 34.76 -5.18 17.43
CA ALA A 190 33.46 -5.62 17.93
C ALA A 190 32.74 -4.47 18.68
N LYS A 191 33.49 -3.73 19.51
CA LYS A 191 32.98 -2.54 20.19
C LYS A 191 32.51 -1.47 19.20
N ALA A 192 33.33 -1.13 18.20
CA ALA A 192 32.97 -0.16 17.17
C ALA A 192 31.71 -0.57 16.39
N THR A 193 31.51 -1.87 16.15
CA THR A 193 30.29 -2.40 15.53
C THR A 193 29.06 -2.20 16.42
N LEU A 194 29.19 -2.50 17.72
CA LEU A 194 28.10 -2.28 18.68
C LEU A 194 27.75 -0.79 18.80
N GLU A 195 28.75 0.06 18.96
CA GLU A 195 28.59 1.52 19.04
C GLU A 195 27.89 2.10 17.80
N SER A 196 28.26 1.63 16.61
CA SER A 196 27.60 2.02 15.36
C SER A 196 26.12 1.64 15.34
N ARG A 197 25.79 0.42 15.77
CA ARG A 197 24.39 -0.03 15.90
C ARG A 197 23.64 0.76 16.96
N MET A 198 24.28 1.10 18.07
CA MET A 198 23.69 1.91 19.13
C MET A 198 23.43 3.35 18.71
N ARG A 199 24.30 3.97 17.88
CA ARG A 199 24.01 5.27 17.24
C ARG A 199 22.75 5.19 16.36
N PHE A 200 22.64 4.14 15.53
CA PHE A 200 21.44 3.95 14.70
C PHE A 200 20.18 3.68 15.54
N PHE A 201 20.28 2.87 16.60
CA PHE A 201 19.19 2.63 17.55
C PHE A 201 18.67 3.94 18.16
N ARG A 202 19.57 4.79 18.66
CA ARG A 202 19.21 6.08 19.27
C ARG A 202 18.53 7.01 18.26
N PHE A 203 19.06 7.08 17.05
CA PHE A 203 18.46 7.84 15.96
C PHE A 203 17.03 7.37 15.68
N VAL A 204 16.83 6.06 15.48
CA VAL A 204 15.51 5.50 15.15
C VAL A 204 14.52 5.63 16.32
N ASP A 205 14.95 5.45 17.58
CA ASP A 205 14.09 5.65 18.77
C ASP A 205 13.58 7.10 18.83
N GLN A 206 14.47 8.07 18.61
CA GLN A 206 14.12 9.49 18.63
C GLN A 206 13.18 9.85 17.47
N GLU A 207 13.54 9.48 16.24
CA GLU A 207 12.71 9.72 15.05
C GLU A 207 11.32 9.10 15.17
N LEU A 208 11.23 7.88 15.73
CA LEU A 208 9.95 7.22 15.97
C LEU A 208 9.07 8.02 16.94
N ARG A 209 9.64 8.61 18.00
CA ARG A 209 8.93 9.45 18.97
C ARG A 209 8.48 10.77 18.34
N ASP A 210 9.34 11.38 17.54
CA ASP A 210 9.07 12.68 16.91
C ASP A 210 7.97 12.55 15.86
N VAL A 211 8.09 11.60 14.94
CA VAL A 211 7.05 11.32 13.94
C VAL A 211 5.73 10.92 14.61
N SER A 212 5.77 10.08 15.66
CA SER A 212 4.56 9.72 16.42
C SER A 212 3.89 10.92 17.10
N THR A 213 4.68 11.90 17.53
CA THR A 213 4.17 13.14 18.14
C THR A 213 3.60 14.08 17.09
N GLN A 214 4.27 14.24 15.95
CA GLN A 214 3.78 15.00 14.80
C GLN A 214 2.43 14.45 14.30
N LEU A 215 2.31 13.13 14.11
CA LEU A 215 1.05 12.47 13.71
C LEU A 215 -0.09 12.79 14.66
N ARG A 216 0.13 12.62 15.97
CA ARG A 216 -0.87 12.91 16.99
C ARG A 216 -1.26 14.38 16.99
N ARG A 217 -0.29 15.29 16.88
CA ARG A 217 -0.55 16.74 16.82
C ARG A 217 -1.39 17.08 15.60
N TYR A 218 -1.01 16.58 14.42
CA TYR A 218 -1.74 16.83 13.18
C TYR A 218 -3.19 16.34 13.27
N CYS A 219 -3.42 15.12 13.75
CA CYS A 219 -4.76 14.56 13.91
C CYS A 219 -5.59 15.31 14.96
N LYS A 220 -4.99 15.72 16.07
CA LYS A 220 -5.68 16.52 17.10
C LYS A 220 -6.17 17.87 16.58
N VAL A 221 -5.44 18.49 15.65
CA VAL A 221 -5.79 19.79 15.07
C VAL A 221 -6.78 19.64 13.92
N ASN A 222 -6.48 18.74 12.96
CA ASN A 222 -7.22 18.64 11.71
C ASN A 222 -8.42 17.69 11.75
N TYR A 223 -8.41 16.71 12.66
CA TYR A 223 -9.42 15.65 12.78
C TYR A 223 -9.91 15.51 14.24
N LYS A 224 -9.97 16.62 14.98
CA LYS A 224 -10.18 16.64 16.44
C LYS A 224 -11.35 15.76 16.90
N LYS A 225 -12.53 15.92 16.27
CA LYS A 225 -13.75 15.19 16.64
C LYS A 225 -13.55 13.68 16.47
N ASP A 226 -13.18 13.25 15.26
CA ASP A 226 -13.03 11.83 14.94
C ASP A 226 -11.88 11.19 15.72
N TYR A 227 -10.79 11.93 15.94
CA TYR A 227 -9.66 11.49 16.76
C TYR A 227 -10.06 11.22 18.22
N LEU A 228 -10.86 12.11 18.82
CA LEU A 228 -11.34 11.94 20.20
C LEU A 228 -12.36 10.80 20.31
N LEU A 229 -13.28 10.66 19.35
CA LEU A 229 -14.25 9.56 19.29
C LEU A 229 -13.57 8.20 19.13
N LEU A 230 -12.55 8.10 18.26
CA LEU A 230 -11.79 6.85 18.13
C LEU A 230 -11.09 6.49 19.43
N ARG A 231 -10.52 7.47 20.12
CA ARG A 231 -9.83 7.25 21.40
C ARG A 231 -10.74 6.93 22.58
N SER A 232 -12.04 7.20 22.51
CA SER A 232 -12.97 6.79 23.56
C SER A 232 -13.30 5.30 23.51
N ILE A 233 -12.94 4.60 22.42
CA ILE A 233 -13.08 3.15 22.30
C ILE A 233 -11.99 2.46 23.14
N PRO A 234 -12.35 1.57 24.09
CA PRO A 234 -11.37 0.81 24.86
C PRO A 234 -10.36 0.09 23.96
N GLY A 235 -9.07 0.23 24.25
CA GLY A 235 -7.98 -0.37 23.46
C GLY A 235 -7.48 0.48 22.28
N ILE A 236 -8.18 1.56 21.88
CA ILE A 236 -7.72 2.44 20.79
C ILE A 236 -6.87 3.59 21.35
N GLY A 237 -5.55 3.37 21.32
CA GLY A 237 -4.57 4.38 21.65
C GLY A 237 -4.46 5.51 20.61
N GLY A 238 -3.79 6.61 20.98
CA GLY A 238 -3.68 7.78 20.11
C GLY A 238 -2.98 7.54 18.77
N ILE A 239 -2.06 6.57 18.69
CA ILE A 239 -1.41 6.21 17.41
C ILE A 239 -2.31 5.31 16.56
N VAL A 240 -3.06 4.39 17.19
CA VAL A 240 -4.03 3.54 16.50
C VAL A 240 -5.12 4.40 15.87
N ALA A 241 -5.62 5.40 16.60
CA ALA A 241 -6.57 6.38 16.07
C ALA A 241 -6.01 7.14 14.87
N CYS A 242 -4.73 7.56 14.90
CA CYS A 242 -4.09 8.17 13.74
C CYS A 242 -4.07 7.20 12.55
N GLY A 243 -3.69 5.94 12.76
CA GLY A 243 -3.64 4.93 11.71
C GLY A 243 -4.99 4.71 11.04
N ILE A 244 -6.07 4.62 11.82
CA ILE A 244 -7.44 4.52 11.31
C ILE A 244 -7.78 5.73 10.44
N LEU A 245 -7.53 6.96 10.91
CA LEU A 245 -7.81 8.18 10.14
C LEU A 245 -6.98 8.26 8.85
N CYS A 246 -5.70 7.86 8.89
CA CYS A 246 -4.83 7.86 7.72
C CYS A 246 -5.30 6.83 6.69
N GLU A 247 -5.46 5.58 7.10
CA GLU A 247 -5.66 4.44 6.20
C GLU A 247 -7.11 4.25 5.77
N LEU A 248 -8.08 4.59 6.62
CA LEU A 248 -9.51 4.40 6.32
C LEU A 248 -10.22 5.71 5.97
N GLY A 249 -9.73 6.84 6.50
CA GLY A 249 -10.32 8.16 6.27
C GLY A 249 -11.68 8.27 6.94
N ASP A 250 -12.63 8.89 6.24
CA ASP A 250 -14.00 8.97 6.73
C ASP A 250 -14.64 7.57 6.79
N LEU A 251 -14.95 7.12 8.00
CA LEU A 251 -15.58 5.81 8.24
C LEU A 251 -17.07 5.80 7.87
N ARG A 252 -17.71 6.97 7.74
CA ARG A 252 -19.15 7.08 7.40
C ARG A 252 -19.45 6.62 5.96
N ARG A 253 -18.43 6.48 5.11
CA ARG A 253 -18.56 5.92 3.75
C ARG A 253 -18.84 4.42 3.74
N PHE A 254 -18.66 3.73 4.87
CA PHE A 254 -18.93 2.31 4.98
C PHE A 254 -20.35 2.10 5.53
N ASN A 255 -21.23 1.56 4.68
CA ASN A 255 -22.63 1.32 5.05
C ASN A 255 -22.79 0.30 6.20
N ASN A 256 -21.83 -0.60 6.37
CA ASN A 256 -21.83 -1.58 7.45
C ASN A 256 -20.41 -2.11 7.72
N ILE A 257 -20.26 -2.85 8.83
CA ILE A 257 -18.98 -3.42 9.24
C ILE A 257 -18.45 -4.49 8.28
N LYS A 258 -19.33 -5.21 7.55
CA LYS A 258 -18.90 -6.19 6.53
C LYS A 258 -18.23 -5.50 5.36
N HIS A 259 -18.74 -4.34 4.94
CA HIS A 259 -18.16 -3.52 3.89
C HIS A 259 -16.80 -2.97 4.32
N LEU A 260 -16.68 -2.52 5.58
CA LEU A 260 -15.38 -2.14 6.14
C LEU A 260 -14.42 -3.34 6.20
N ALA A 261 -14.86 -4.49 6.71
CA ALA A 261 -14.05 -5.71 6.84
C ALA A 261 -13.54 -6.21 5.49
N GLY A 262 -14.38 -6.20 4.45
CA GLY A 262 -13.97 -6.51 3.08
C GLY A 262 -12.94 -5.52 2.55
N TYR A 263 -13.11 -4.22 2.81
CA TYR A 263 -12.15 -3.18 2.43
C TYR A 263 -10.78 -3.33 3.10
N VAL A 264 -10.76 -3.76 4.37
CA VAL A 264 -9.51 -4.00 5.11
C VAL A 264 -8.97 -5.42 4.97
N GLY A 265 -9.58 -6.26 4.12
CA GLY A 265 -9.15 -7.64 3.90
C GLY A 265 -9.23 -8.53 5.15
N LEU A 266 -10.16 -8.22 6.07
CA LEU A 266 -10.45 -8.98 7.30
C LEU A 266 -11.70 -9.86 7.17
N ALA A 267 -12.10 -10.21 5.94
CA ALA A 267 -13.26 -11.06 5.72
C ALA A 267 -12.92 -12.52 6.09
N PRO A 268 -13.67 -13.17 7.00
CA PRO A 268 -13.50 -14.59 7.26
C PRO A 268 -13.85 -15.37 5.99
N SER A 269 -12.95 -16.28 5.58
CA SER A 269 -13.23 -17.18 4.47
C SER A 269 -14.21 -18.26 4.93
N MET A 270 -15.35 -18.36 4.25
CA MET A 270 -16.32 -19.43 4.46
C MET A 270 -16.19 -20.43 3.32
N TYR A 271 -15.86 -21.68 3.66
CA TYR A 271 -15.93 -22.77 2.70
C TYR A 271 -17.24 -23.51 2.95
N GLN A 272 -18.16 -23.42 2.00
CA GLN A 272 -19.43 -24.13 2.03
C GLN A 272 -19.50 -25.09 0.85
N SER A 273 -19.45 -26.38 1.15
CA SER A 273 -19.70 -27.46 0.18
C SER A 273 -20.78 -28.38 0.74
N GLY A 274 -21.96 -28.39 0.12
CA GLY A 274 -23.12 -29.16 0.61
C GLY A 274 -23.58 -28.72 2.00
N ASN A 275 -23.87 -29.69 2.88
CA ASN A 275 -24.34 -29.47 4.26
C ASN A 275 -23.23 -29.15 5.29
N SER A 276 -21.97 -28.99 4.87
CA SER A 276 -20.86 -28.67 5.75
C SER A 276 -20.52 -27.18 5.67
N GLN A 277 -20.72 -26.45 6.78
CA GLN A 277 -20.18 -25.11 6.97
C GLN A 277 -18.88 -25.20 7.80
N ARG A 278 -17.78 -24.71 7.23
CA ARG A 278 -16.52 -24.51 7.98
C ARG A 278 -16.14 -23.04 7.91
N THR A 279 -16.16 -22.39 9.08
CA THR A 279 -15.53 -21.07 9.26
C THR A 279 -14.03 -21.30 9.32
N MET A 280 -13.32 -20.92 8.25
CA MET A 280 -11.86 -20.82 8.32
C MET A 280 -11.52 -19.58 9.15
N GLY A 281 -10.38 -19.58 9.85
CA GLY A 281 -9.95 -18.45 10.70
C GLY A 281 -9.87 -17.12 9.94
N MET A 282 -9.45 -16.05 10.62
CA MET A 282 -9.22 -14.76 9.94
C MET A 282 -8.16 -14.92 8.84
N THR A 283 -8.62 -15.01 7.60
CA THR A 283 -7.76 -14.81 6.43
C THR A 283 -7.46 -13.33 6.33
N LEU A 284 -6.22 -12.94 6.65
CA LEU A 284 -5.63 -11.80 5.98
C LEU A 284 -5.57 -12.20 4.50
N ASP A 285 -6.30 -11.51 3.64
CA ASP A 285 -6.31 -11.78 2.18
C ASP A 285 -4.98 -11.39 1.49
N LEU A 286 -3.88 -11.54 2.22
CA LEU A 286 -2.48 -11.39 1.84
C LEU A 286 -1.78 -12.75 1.62
N GLN A 287 -2.51 -13.86 1.56
CA GLN A 287 -1.87 -15.18 1.48
C GLN A 287 -1.33 -15.51 0.07
N GLN A 288 -0.01 -15.31 -0.05
CA GLN A 288 0.98 -16.21 -0.63
C GLN A 288 0.55 -17.04 -1.84
N LYS A 289 1.21 -16.78 -2.99
CA LYS A 289 1.68 -17.84 -3.90
C LYS A 289 2.90 -17.39 -4.72
N SER A 290 4.04 -17.97 -4.33
CA SER A 290 5.21 -18.33 -5.15
C SER A 290 6.11 -17.24 -5.73
N GLY A 291 7.35 -17.20 -5.23
CA GLY A 291 8.56 -16.93 -6.00
C GLY A 291 8.72 -15.52 -6.58
N HIS A 292 9.56 -14.73 -5.92
CA HIS A 292 10.01 -13.39 -6.30
C HIS A 292 9.06 -12.22 -6.02
N LEU A 293 9.71 -11.11 -5.67
CA LEU A 293 9.22 -9.74 -5.53
C LEU A 293 8.71 -9.33 -4.15
N VAL A 294 9.62 -8.64 -3.46
CA VAL A 294 9.39 -7.53 -2.53
C VAL A 294 8.34 -6.57 -3.11
N LYS A 295 7.04 -6.82 -2.87
CA LYS A 295 5.94 -5.86 -3.08
C LYS A 295 4.84 -6.15 -2.06
N SER A 296 4.08 -5.09 -1.74
CA SER A 296 2.85 -5.04 -0.92
C SER A 296 2.93 -5.14 0.61
N HIS A 297 3.80 -4.35 1.25
CA HIS A 297 3.57 -3.86 2.64
C HIS A 297 2.65 -2.60 2.69
N ALA A 298 1.70 -2.48 1.75
CA ALA A 298 0.93 -1.24 1.55
C ALA A 298 -0.59 -1.39 1.67
N ALA A 299 -1.08 -2.58 2.00
CA ALA A 299 -2.49 -2.82 2.25
C ALA A 299 -2.63 -3.31 3.70
N ILE A 300 -2.93 -2.37 4.59
CA ILE A 300 -3.46 -2.56 5.96
C ILE A 300 -2.50 -2.79 7.14
N PHE A 301 -1.17 -3.01 6.99
CA PHE A 301 -0.24 -3.00 8.15
C PHE A 301 1.11 -2.30 7.89
#